data_AF-A0A353E1F8-F1
#
_entry.id   AF-A0A353E1F8-F1
#
_cell.length_a   1.000
_cell.length_b   1.000
_cell.length_c   1.000
_cell.angle_alpha   90.00
_cell.angle_beta   90.00
_cell.angle_gamma   90.00
#
_symmetry.space_group_name_H-M   'P 1'
#
loop_
_entity.id
_entity.type
_entity.pdbx_description
1 polymer ?
#
loop_
_entity_poly.entity_id
_entity_poly.type
_entity_poly.pdbx_seq_one_letter_code
_entity_poly.pdbx_strand_id
1 'polypeptide(L)'
;MYLLSVNDQQILLECGLFQGRREETIERNRSFSFDPSKLSAVVLSHAHIDHCGNLPNLVRQGFSGNIYSTFATRDLAAIMLADSAHIQQYDAKFVSRKRAKKGLDPVLPLYSIKDAERAVS
;
A
#
# COMPACT_ATOMS: atom_id res chain seq x y z
N MET A 1 1.35 9.48 -6.49
CA MET A 1 2.65 9.17 -5.86
C MET A 1 3.71 9.99 -6.56
N TYR A 2 4.38 10.85 -5.82
CA TYR A 2 5.44 11.73 -6.33
C TYR A 2 6.61 11.72 -5.35
N LEU A 3 7.83 11.49 -5.84
CA LEU A 3 9.03 11.50 -5.01
C LEU A 3 9.74 12.86 -5.15
N LEU A 4 9.87 13.59 -4.04
CA LEU A 4 10.59 14.86 -3.98
C LEU A 4 11.96 14.61 -3.36
N SER A 5 13.01 15.11 -4.02
CA SER A 5 14.37 15.12 -3.49
C SER A 5 14.76 16.55 -3.19
N VAL A 6 15.05 16.86 -1.93
CA VAL A 6 15.46 18.21 -1.48
C VAL A 6 16.66 18.05 -0.57
N ASN A 7 17.80 18.61 -0.96
CA ASN A 7 19.10 18.32 -0.35
C ASN A 7 19.32 16.79 -0.28
N ASP A 8 19.71 16.27 0.89
CA ASP A 8 19.91 14.84 1.12
C ASP A 8 18.66 14.09 1.62
N GLN A 9 17.46 14.69 1.48
CA GLN A 9 16.19 14.13 1.96
C GLN A 9 15.31 13.65 0.81
N GLN A 10 14.64 12.52 1.02
CA GLN A 10 13.64 11.97 0.10
C GLN A 10 12.26 11.98 0.76
N ILE A 11 11.33 12.74 0.19
CA ILE A 11 9.96 12.90 0.69
C ILE A 11 8.99 12.34 -0.34
N LEU A 12 8.13 11.42 0.08
CA LEU A 12 7.09 10.87 -0.78
C LEU A 12 5.78 11.62 -0.57
N LEU A 13 5.19 12.17 -1.63
CA LEU A 13 3.82 12.68 -1.63
C LEU A 13 2.89 11.60 -2.18
N GLU A 14 1.95 11.17 -1.34
CA GLU A 14 0.98 10.11 -1.62
C GLU A 14 1.62 8.73 -1.84
N CYS A 15 0.93 7.67 -1.42
CA CYS A 15 1.33 6.30 -1.65
C CYS A 15 0.09 5.44 -1.92
N GLY A 16 -0.59 5.73 -3.03
CA GLY A 16 -1.85 5.10 -3.38
C GLY A 16 -1.72 3.83 -4.22
N LEU A 17 -2.80 3.07 -4.29
CA LEU A 17 -2.92 1.97 -5.24
C LEU A 17 -3.21 2.50 -6.64
N PHE A 18 -2.46 2.00 -7.62
CA PHE A 18 -2.82 2.14 -9.02
C PHE A 18 -4.04 1.27 -9.33
N GLN A 19 -5.07 1.87 -9.95
CA GLN A 19 -6.26 1.19 -10.43
C GLN A 19 -6.25 1.19 -11.96
N GLY A 20 -6.19 0.00 -12.57
CA GLY A 20 -6.14 -0.13 -14.02
C GLY A 20 -6.38 -1.56 -14.48
N ARG A 21 -5.76 -1.96 -15.60
CA ARG A 21 -5.83 -3.35 -16.05
C ARG A 21 -5.17 -4.28 -15.03
N ARG A 22 -5.65 -5.52 -14.94
CA ARG A 22 -5.27 -6.46 -13.87
C ARG A 22 -3.77 -6.69 -13.78
N GLU A 23 -3.09 -6.92 -14.89
CA GLU A 23 -1.64 -7.19 -14.91
C GLU A 23 -0.84 -5.94 -14.49
N GLU A 24 -1.17 -4.79 -15.07
CA GLU A 24 -0.54 -3.50 -14.75
C GLU A 24 -0.73 -3.12 -13.27
N THR A 25 -1.93 -3.35 -12.74
CA THR A 25 -2.27 -3.15 -11.32
C THR A 25 -1.39 -3.99 -10.41
N ILE A 26 -1.13 -5.24 -10.77
CA ILE A 26 -0.31 -6.14 -9.97
C ILE A 26 1.15 -5.70 -10.00
N GLU A 27 1.67 -5.37 -11.18
CA GLU A 27 3.06 -4.95 -11.35
C GLU A 27 3.34 -3.64 -10.61
N ARG A 28 2.55 -2.59 -10.88
CA ARG A 28 2.79 -1.24 -10.36
C ARG A 28 2.59 -1.12 -8.86
N ASN A 29 1.77 -1.97 -8.26
CA ASN A 29 1.52 -1.90 -6.81
C ASN A 29 2.52 -2.74 -6.01
N ARG A 30 3.24 -3.68 -6.62
CA ARG A 30 4.15 -4.60 -5.91
C ARG A 30 5.52 -4.01 -5.64
N SER A 31 6.06 -3.20 -6.54
CA SER A 31 7.40 -2.64 -6.42
C SER A 31 7.37 -1.13 -6.50
N PHE A 32 8.29 -0.49 -5.78
CA PHE A 32 8.57 0.93 -5.92
C PHE A 32 9.79 1.10 -6.83
N SER A 33 9.82 2.20 -7.60
CA SER A 33 10.98 2.58 -8.41
C SER A 33 12.10 3.24 -7.59
N PHE A 34 11.94 3.28 -6.27
CA PHE A 34 12.86 3.83 -5.29
C PHE A 34 12.95 2.88 -4.10
N ASP A 35 13.96 3.06 -3.25
CA ASP A 35 14.15 2.28 -2.03
C ASP A 35 13.33 2.88 -0.88
N PRO A 36 12.27 2.20 -0.39
CA PRO A 36 11.43 2.73 0.69
C PRO A 36 12.19 2.98 1.99
N SER A 37 13.29 2.27 2.24
CA SER A 37 14.11 2.45 3.45
C SER A 37 14.90 3.76 3.47
N LYS A 38 15.05 4.43 2.31
CA LYS A 38 15.74 5.72 2.17
C LYS A 38 14.82 6.93 2.27
N LEU A 39 13.50 6.72 2.35
CA LEU A 39 12.56 7.82 2.52
C LEU A 39 12.66 8.41 3.92
N SER A 40 12.77 9.73 3.98
CA SER A 40 12.79 10.48 5.22
C SER A 40 11.38 10.65 5.80
N ALA A 41 10.39 10.84 4.94
CA ALA A 41 9.01 11.10 5.31
C ALA A 41 8.04 10.81 4.17
N VAL A 42 6.77 10.63 4.54
CA VAL A 42 5.64 10.59 3.61
C VAL A 42 4.66 11.71 3.99
N VAL A 43 4.05 12.34 3.00
CA VAL A 43 2.93 13.27 3.21
C VAL A 43 1.72 12.74 2.46
N LEU A 44 0.59 12.65 3.16
CA LEU A 44 -0.68 12.16 2.62
C LEU A 44 -1.70 13.31 2.63
N SER A 45 -2.18 13.71 1.46
CA SER A 45 -3.17 14.78 1.33
C SER A 45 -4.54 14.37 1.87
N HIS A 46 -5.03 13.18 1.53
CA HIS A 46 -6.35 12.70 1.93
C HIS A 46 -6.45 11.16 1.89
N ALA A 47 -7.55 10.61 2.42
CA ALA A 47 -7.65 9.21 2.77
C ALA A 47 -8.11 8.25 1.65
N HIS A 48 -8.30 8.73 0.42
CA HIS A 48 -8.74 7.84 -0.66
C HIS A 48 -7.71 6.75 -0.97
N ILE A 49 -8.16 5.59 -1.44
CA ILE A 49 -7.30 4.41 -1.67
C ILE A 49 -6.27 4.62 -2.79
N ASP A 50 -6.59 5.43 -3.78
CA ASP A 50 -5.67 5.87 -4.84
C ASP A 50 -4.62 6.88 -4.34
N HIS A 51 -4.66 7.25 -3.04
CA HIS A 51 -3.71 8.11 -2.36
C HIS A 51 -3.00 7.45 -1.16
N CYS A 52 -3.69 6.62 -0.39
CA CYS A 52 -3.14 5.97 0.81
C CYS A 52 -2.91 4.45 0.64
N GLY A 53 -3.54 3.83 -0.36
CA GLY A 53 -3.77 2.40 -0.37
C GLY A 53 -2.53 1.50 -0.47
N ASN A 54 -1.36 2.04 -0.82
CA ASN A 54 -0.09 1.31 -0.92
C ASN A 54 0.87 1.60 0.25
N LEU A 55 0.48 2.44 1.22
CA LEU A 55 1.24 2.68 2.46
C LEU A 55 1.60 1.39 3.21
N PRO A 56 0.70 0.38 3.33
CA PRO A 56 1.05 -0.87 4.03
C PRO A 56 2.20 -1.63 3.37
N ASN A 57 2.24 -1.62 2.03
CA ASN A 57 3.32 -2.23 1.28
C ASN A 57 4.62 -1.42 1.40
N LEU A 58 4.54 -0.09 1.43
CA LEU A 58 5.68 0.79 1.66
C LEU A 58 6.37 0.48 3.00
N VAL A 59 5.59 0.38 4.08
CA VAL A 59 6.07 0.02 5.41
C VAL A 59 6.64 -1.41 5.44
N ARG A 60 5.97 -2.35 4.77
CA ARG A 60 6.45 -3.74 4.64
C ARG A 60 7.80 -3.82 3.90
N GLN A 61 8.06 -2.92 2.96
CA GLN A 61 9.30 -2.86 2.18
C GLN A 61 10.41 -2.02 2.83
N GLY A 62 10.25 -1.62 4.10
CA GLY A 62 11.34 -1.07 4.91
C GLY A 62 11.22 0.41 5.25
N PHE A 63 10.16 1.09 4.83
CA PHE A 63 9.90 2.44 5.31
C PHE A 63 9.57 2.43 6.81
N SER A 64 10.22 3.33 7.55
CA SER A 64 10.09 3.46 9.02
C SER A 64 9.97 4.91 9.50
N GLY A 65 9.87 5.88 8.58
CA GLY A 65 9.70 7.29 8.90
C GLY A 65 8.24 7.68 9.19
N ASN A 66 8.01 8.97 9.43
CA ASN A 66 6.67 9.49 9.72
C ASN A 66 5.82 9.66 8.46
N ILE A 67 4.52 9.37 8.58
CA ILE A 67 3.49 9.68 7.59
C ILE A 67 2.68 10.88 8.09
N TYR A 68 2.90 12.05 7.50
CA TYR A 68 2.24 13.29 7.88
C TYR A 68 0.90 13.44 7.15
N SER A 69 -0.15 13.77 7.90
CA SER A 69 -1.47 14.08 7.37
C SER A 69 -2.28 14.89 8.40
N THR A 70 -3.50 15.28 8.06
CA THR A 70 -4.45 15.81 9.05
C THR A 70 -5.00 14.67 9.93
N PHE A 71 -5.50 15.00 11.12
CA PHE A 71 -6.13 13.98 12.00
C PHE A 71 -7.30 13.27 11.32
N ALA A 72 -8.15 14.01 10.60
CA ALA A 72 -9.26 13.44 9.85
C ALA A 72 -8.79 12.48 8.75
N THR A 73 -7.72 12.82 8.03
CA THR A 73 -7.13 11.95 7.01
C THR A 73 -6.58 10.67 7.63
N ARG A 74 -5.85 10.74 8.75
CA ARG A 74 -5.33 9.56 9.46
C ARG A 74 -6.46 8.62 9.88
N ASP A 75 -7.49 9.15 10.53
CA ASP A 75 -8.58 8.36 11.09
C ASP A 75 -9.38 7.67 9.97
N LEU A 76 -9.63 8.35 8.85
CA LEU A 76 -10.25 7.76 7.67
C LEU A 76 -9.32 6.74 6.99
N ALA A 77 -8.03 7.04 6.83
CA ALA A 77 -7.08 6.13 6.21
C ALA A 77 -6.98 4.80 6.96
N ALA A 78 -7.04 4.81 8.29
CA ALA A 78 -7.07 3.59 9.10
C ALA A 78 -8.24 2.67 8.72
N ILE A 79 -9.44 3.24 8.56
CA ILE A 79 -10.64 2.49 8.16
C ILE A 79 -10.48 1.97 6.72
N MET A 80 -10.08 2.84 5.80
CA MET A 80 -9.96 2.50 4.37
C MET A 80 -8.92 1.40 4.13
N LEU A 81 -7.77 1.47 4.82
CA LEU A 81 -6.70 0.48 4.68
C LEU A 81 -7.07 -0.88 5.28
N ALA A 82 -7.77 -0.89 6.42
CA ALA A 82 -8.26 -2.12 7.03
C ALA A 82 -9.29 -2.84 6.13
N ASP A 83 -10.24 -2.09 5.56
CA ASP A 83 -11.23 -2.63 4.62
C ASP A 83 -10.56 -3.14 3.33
N SER A 84 -9.62 -2.36 2.76
CA SER A 84 -8.86 -2.77 1.59
C SER A 84 -8.08 -4.07 1.83
N ALA A 85 -7.41 -4.20 2.98
CA ALA A 85 -6.70 -5.41 3.34
C ALA A 85 -7.65 -6.62 3.43
N HIS A 86 -8.82 -6.44 4.04
CA HIS A 86 -9.82 -7.49 4.17
C HIS A 86 -10.35 -7.96 2.80
N ILE A 87 -10.71 -7.03 1.91
CA ILE A 87 -11.14 -7.32 0.54
C ILE A 87 -10.04 -8.08 -0.22
N GLN A 88 -8.80 -7.58 -0.17
CA GLN A 88 -7.67 -8.22 -0.85
C GLN A 88 -7.41 -9.64 -0.36
N GLN A 89 -7.48 -9.88 0.95
CA GLN A 89 -7.33 -11.22 1.54
C GLN A 89 -8.44 -12.16 1.09
N TYR A 90 -9.68 -11.69 1.05
CA TYR A 90 -10.82 -12.47 0.59
C TYR A 90 -10.68 -12.85 -0.89
N ASP A 91 -10.34 -11.89 -1.75
CA ASP A 91 -10.12 -12.10 -3.17
C ASP A 91 -8.95 -13.06 -3.43
N ALA A 92 -7.83 -12.88 -2.73
CA ALA A 92 -6.68 -13.77 -2.80
C ALA A 92 -7.07 -15.20 -2.43
N LYS A 93 -7.85 -15.40 -1.37
CA LYS A 93 -8.35 -16.71 -0.94
C LYS A 93 -9.31 -17.33 -1.97
N PHE A 94 -10.23 -16.55 -2.51
CA PHE A 94 -11.18 -17.00 -3.53
C PHE A 94 -10.46 -17.44 -4.82
N VAL A 95 -9.53 -16.61 -5.33
CA VAL A 95 -8.74 -16.93 -6.51
C VAL A 95 -7.84 -18.14 -6.27
N SER A 96 -7.21 -18.24 -5.09
CA SER A 96 -6.36 -19.39 -4.72
C SER A 96 -7.15 -20.70 -4.71
N ARG A 97 -8.38 -20.72 -4.17
CA ARG A 97 -9.25 -21.90 -4.22
C ARG A 97 -9.54 -22.34 -5.65
N LYS A 98 -9.76 -21.39 -6.58
CA LYS A 98 -10.00 -21.69 -8.00
C LYS A 98 -8.73 -22.19 -8.70
N ARG A 99 -7.56 -21.66 -8.34
CA ARG A 99 -6.25 -22.08 -8.85
C ARG A 99 -5.83 -23.46 -8.38
N ALA A 100 -6.11 -23.80 -7.11
CA ALA A 100 -5.83 -25.11 -6.56
C ALA A 100 -6.53 -26.25 -7.34
N LYS A 101 -7.77 -26.02 -7.80
CA LYS A 101 -8.49 -26.96 -8.68
C LYS A 101 -7.80 -27.21 -10.03
N LYS A 102 -6.87 -26.33 -10.43
CA LYS A 102 -6.08 -26.41 -11.65
C LYS A 102 -4.61 -26.76 -11.38
N GLY A 103 -4.23 -27.10 -10.14
CA GLY A 103 -2.85 -27.38 -9.75
C GLY A 103 -1.92 -26.15 -9.82
N LEU A 104 -2.46 -24.93 -9.76
CA LEU A 104 -1.68 -23.68 -9.82
C LEU A 104 -1.44 -23.09 -8.43
N ASP A 105 -0.34 -22.34 -8.30
CA ASP A 105 0.06 -21.68 -7.05
C ASP A 105 -0.98 -20.64 -6.55
N PRO A 106 -1.10 -20.49 -5.21
CA PRO A 106 -1.98 -19.51 -4.61
C PRO A 106 -1.59 -18.08 -4.97
N VAL A 107 -2.57 -17.20 -4.96
CA VAL A 107 -2.36 -15.74 -5.02
C VAL A 107 -2.35 -15.21 -3.59
N LEU A 108 -1.35 -14.40 -3.27
CA LEU A 108 -1.26 -13.68 -2.01
C LEU A 108 -1.82 -12.25 -2.19
N PRO A 109 -2.45 -11.68 -1.14
CA PRO A 109 -2.80 -10.26 -1.14
C PRO A 109 -1.53 -9.41 -1.17
N LEU A 110 -1.66 -8.13 -1.56
CA LEU A 110 -0.53 -7.21 -1.55
C LEU A 110 -0.01 -6.99 -0.12
N TYR A 111 -0.95 -6.85 0.82
CA TYR A 111 -0.68 -6.68 2.24
C TYR A 111 -1.79 -7.28 3.09
N SER A 112 -1.49 -7.49 4.37
CA SER A 112 -2.43 -8.01 5.37
C SER A 112 -3.06 -6.88 6.20
N ILE A 113 -4.07 -7.22 7.00
CA ILE A 113 -4.66 -6.27 7.97
C ILE A 113 -3.60 -5.76 8.95
N LYS A 114 -2.68 -6.62 9.39
CA LYS A 114 -1.57 -6.24 10.27
C LYS A 114 -0.62 -5.23 9.63
N ASP A 115 -0.39 -5.36 8.31
CA ASP A 115 0.41 -4.39 7.57
C ASP A 115 -0.34 -3.04 7.46
N ALA A 116 -1.67 -3.08 7.30
CA ALA A 116 -2.51 -1.88 7.28
C ALA A 116 -2.48 -1.14 8.62
N GLU A 117 -2.63 -1.86 9.74
CA GLU A 117 -2.53 -1.29 11.10
C GLU A 117 -1.16 -0.63 11.33
N ARG A 118 -0.07 -1.28 10.93
CA ARG A 118 1.29 -0.73 11.03
C ARG A 118 1.51 0.55 10.24
N ALA A 119 0.73 0.79 9.20
CA ALA A 119 0.86 1.98 8.36
C ALA A 119 0.20 3.23 8.97
N VAL A 120 -0.61 3.07 10.01
CA VAL A 120 -1.37 4.16 10.65
C VAL A 120 -1.16 4.25 12.16
N SER A 121 -0.32 3.37 12.72
CA SER A 121 0.11 3.37 14.13
C SER A 121 1.19 4.40 14.39
#